data_AF-A0A2G2ZMU7-F1
#
_entry.id   AF-A0A2G2ZMU7-F1
#
_cell.length_a   1.000
_cell.length_b   1.000
_cell.length_c   1.000
_cell.angle_alpha   90.00
_cell.angle_beta   90.00
_cell.angle_gamma   90.00
#
_symmetry.space_group_name_H-M   'P 1'
#
loop_
_entity.id
_entity.type
_entity.pdbx_description
1 polymer ?
#
loop_
_entity_poly.entity_id
_entity_poly.type
_entity_poly.pdbx_seq_one_letter_code
_entity_poly.pdbx_strand_id
1 'polypeptide(L)' 'MIVNIRPQNPSIYGVLRLIVTLDGEDIVDCEPLLGYLNREMEKIVENQTTYNIYLM' A
#
# COMPACT_ATOMS: atom_id res chain seq x y z
N MET A 1 -0.43 22.39 -5.83
CA MET A 1 0.33 22.00 -4.61
C MET A 1 0.57 20.50 -4.63
N ILE A 2 1.71 20.00 -4.13
CA ILE A 2 1.94 18.55 -3.95
C ILE A 2 1.84 18.21 -2.47
N VAL A 3 1.02 17.22 -2.12
CA VAL A 3 0.79 16.75 -0.75
C VAL A 3 1.19 15.28 -0.64
N ASN A 4 1.99 14.97 0.38
CA ASN A 4 2.43 13.59 0.66
C ASN A 4 1.66 13.05 1.87
N ILE A 5 0.68 12.19 1.60
CA ILE A 5 -0.12 11.53 2.63
C ILE A 5 0.60 10.23 3.00
N ARG A 6 1.05 10.16 4.25
CA ARG A 6 1.85 9.04 4.76
C ARG A 6 1.00 8.00 5.51
N PRO A 7 1.48 6.74 5.61
CA PRO A 7 0.85 5.66 6.37
C PRO A 7 0.51 5.99 7.83
N GLN A 8 1.30 6.87 8.45
CA GLN A 8 1.10 7.33 9.82
C GLN A 8 -0.15 8.24 9.98
N ASN A 9 -0.67 8.79 8.88
CA ASN A 9 -1.79 9.70 8.94
C ASN A 9 -3.03 8.93 9.43
N PRO A 10 -3.72 9.36 10.49
CA PRO A 10 -4.91 8.67 11.02
C PRO A 10 -6.06 8.56 10.00
N SER A 11 -6.02 9.33 8.90
CA SER A 11 -6.96 9.22 7.78
C SER A 11 -6.66 8.06 6.82
N ILE A 12 -5.52 7.36 6.96
CA ILE A 12 -5.15 6.19 6.16
C ILE A 12 -5.38 4.92 6.98
N TYR A 13 -6.22 4.01 6.48
CA TYR A 13 -6.30 2.65 7.02
C TYR A 13 -5.22 1.78 6.37
N GLY A 14 -4.33 1.19 7.17
CA GLY A 14 -3.23 0.36 6.67
C GLY A 14 -1.95 1.14 6.40
N VAL A 15 -1.20 0.80 5.33
CA VAL A 15 0.14 1.36 5.05
C VAL A 15 0.22 2.15 3.75
N LEU A 16 -0.90 2.67 3.26
CA LEU A 16 -0.93 3.35 1.97
C LEU A 16 -0.19 4.69 2.05
N ARG A 17 0.64 4.96 1.03
CA ARG A 17 1.24 6.28 0.82
C ARG A 17 0.73 6.85 -0.49
N LEU A 18 0.30 8.10 -0.47
CA LEU A 18 -0.19 8.82 -1.64
C LEU A 18 0.62 10.10 -1.85
N ILE A 19 1.00 10.35 -3.10
CA ILE A 19 1.45 11.67 -3.54
C ILE A 19 0.31 12.27 -4.34
N VAL A 20 -0.28 13.34 -3.83
CA VAL A 20 -1.46 13.99 -4.41
C VAL A 20 -1.07 15.35 -4.96
N THR A 21 -1.47 15.62 -6.20
CA THR A 21 -1.35 16.94 -6.80
C THR A 21 -2.70 17.63 -6.73
N LEU A 22 -2.70 18.82 -6.15
CA LEU A 22 -3.89 19.65 -5.93
C LEU A 22 -3.84 20.92 -6.78
N ASP A 23 -4.99 21.29 -7.34
CA ASP A 23 -5.26 22.63 -7.85
C ASP A 23 -6.34 23.27 -6.96
N GLY A 24 -5.92 24.16 -6.03
CA GLY A 24 -6.79 24.63 -4.96
C GLY A 24 -7.26 23.50 -4.05
N GLU A 25 -8.57 23.27 -4.03
CA GLU A 25 -9.24 22.20 -3.25
C GLU A 25 -9.46 20.92 -4.08
N ASP A 26 -9.26 20.98 -5.40
CA ASP A 26 -9.49 19.86 -6.30
C ASP A 26 -8.24 18.99 -6.46
N ILE A 27 -8.44 17.67 -6.49
CA ILE A 27 -7.38 16.69 -6.80
C ILE A 27 -7.27 16.56 -8.32
N VAL A 28 -6.11 16.92 -8.87
CA VAL A 28 -5.83 16.79 -10.30
C VAL A 28 -5.01 15.56 -10.64
N ASP A 29 -4.25 15.02 -9.66
CA ASP A 29 -3.52 13.76 -9.81
C ASP A 29 -3.29 13.08 -8.46
N CYS A 30 -3.15 11.75 -8.47
CA CYS A 30 -2.90 10.94 -7.28
C CYS A 30 -2.06 9.71 -7.64
N GLU A 31 -0.83 9.69 -7.16
CA GLU A 31 0.09 8.57 -7.32
C GLU A 31 0.15 7.73 -6.04
N PRO A 32 -0.37 6.50 -6.05
CA PRO A 32 -0.23 5.58 -4.93
C PRO A 32 1.14 4.92 -4.94
N LEU A 33 1.90 5.07 -3.85
CA LEU A 33 3.10 4.27 -3.62
C LEU A 33 2.72 2.95 -2.97
N LEU A 34 2.82 1.88 -3.76
CA LEU A 34 2.56 0.51 -3.35
C LEU A 34 3.81 -0.18 -2.79
N GLY A 35 3.63 -1.35 -2.18
CA GLY A 35 4.73 -2.22 -1.75
C GLY A 35 5.11 -2.15 -0.27
N TYR A 36 4.59 -1.18 0.50
CA TYR A 36 4.90 -1.04 1.94
C TYR A 36 4.54 -2.27 2.79
N LEU A 37 3.54 -3.07 2.39
CA LEU A 37 3.15 -4.31 3.04
C LEU A 37 3.41 -5.56 2.18
N ASN A 38 4.10 -5.42 1.05
CA ASN A 38 4.41 -6.58 0.23
C ASN A 38 5.39 -7.49 0.99
N ARG A 39 4.99 -8.74 1.22
CA ARG A 39 5.81 -9.77 1.87
C ARG A 39 6.28 -10.86 0.91
N GLU A 40 6.13 -10.63 -0.39
CA GLU A 40 6.46 -11.62 -1.42
C GLU A 40 5.74 -12.94 -1.18
N MET A 41 4.43 -12.87 -0.90
CA MET A 41 3.67 -14.03 -0.44
C MET A 41 3.71 -15.19 -1.43
N GLU A 42 3.78 -14.88 -2.73
CA GLU A 42 3.99 -15.85 -3.80
C GLU A 42 5.26 -16.67 -3.58
N LYS A 43 6.37 -16.02 -3.20
CA LYS A 43 7.65 -16.69 -2.95
C LYS A 43 7.66 -17.50 -1.66
N ILE A 44 6.95 -17.03 -0.64
CA ILE A 44 6.75 -17.78 0.60
C ILE A 44 5.99 -19.06 0.28
N VAL A 45 4.90 -18.97 -0.47
CA VAL A 45 4.05 -20.10 -0.85
C VAL A 45 4.81 -21.14 -1.69
N GLU A 46 5.71 -20.73 -2.60
CA GLU A 46 6.58 -21.68 -3.34
C GLU A 46 7.43 -22.59 -2.44
N ASN A 47 7.81 -22.10 -1.25
CA ASN A 47 8.66 -22.83 -0.30
C ASN A 47 7.87 -23.49 0.83
N GLN A 48 6.54 -23.41 0.81
CA GLN A 48 5.67 -24.00 1.83
C GLN A 48 5.13 -25.35 1.38
N THR A 49 4.87 -26.23 2.35
CA THR A 49 4.14 -27.47 2.07
C THR A 49 2.67 -27.16 1.82
N THR A 50 2.02 -27.98 0.99
CA THR A 50 0.59 -27.84 0.68
C THR A 50 -0.28 -27.79 1.94
N TYR A 51 0.03 -28.62 2.95
CA TYR A 51 -0.68 -28.61 4.23
C TYR A 51 -0.58 -27.26 4.97
N ASN A 52 0.61 -26.63 4.97
CA ASN A 52 0.80 -25.33 5.63
C ASN A 52 0.07 -24.20 4.90
N ILE A 53 -0.10 -24.28 3.58
CA ILE A 53 -0.89 -23.31 2.81
C ILE A 53 -2.38 -23.43 3.16
N TYR A 54 -2.90 -24.65 3.36
CA TYR A 54 -4.31 -24.86 3.72
C TYR A 54 -4.68 -24.38 5.13
N LEU A 55 -3.70 -24.19 6.02
CA LEU A 55 -3.92 -23.73 7.40
C LEU A 55 -3.78 -22.21 7.59
N MET A 56 -3.36 -21.50 6.55
CA MET A 56 -3.16 -20.06 6.54
C MET A 56 -4.42 -19.33 6.11
#